data_AF-A0A6I1R4W0-F1
#
_entry.id   AF-A0A6I1R4W0-F1
#
_cell.length_a   1.000
_cell.length_b   1.000
_cell.length_c   1.000
_cell.angle_alpha   90.00
_cell.angle_beta   90.00
_cell.angle_gamma   90.00
#
_symmetry.space_group_name_H-M   'P 1'
#
loop_
_entity.id
_entity.type
_entity.pdbx_description
1 polymer ?
#
loop_
_entity_poly.entity_id
_entity_poly.type
_entity_poly.pdbx_seq_one_letter_code
_entity_poly.pdbx_strand_id
1 'polypeptide(L)' 'MDATEARYRRMARLQGLTLRKSKRVDPNALDYGAWWVLTADRSQVVYGGTHGVTFEDVLDWLASPRDQRDYDSV' A
#
# COMPACT_ATOMS: atom_id res chain seq x y z
N MET A 1 3.88 14.10 10.67
CA MET A 1 3.93 12.98 9.71
C MET A 1 5.37 12.50 9.69
N ASP A 2 5.61 11.22 9.95
CA ASP A 2 6.98 10.67 9.99
C ASP A 2 7.64 10.84 8.60
N ALA A 3 8.90 11.28 8.57
CA ALA A 3 9.66 11.52 7.33
C ALA A 3 9.74 10.24 6.48
N THR A 4 9.76 9.09 7.15
CA THR A 4 9.72 7.75 6.56
C THR A 4 8.45 7.55 5.73
N GLU A 5 7.27 7.82 6.29
CA GLU A 5 5.99 7.66 5.62
C GLU A 5 5.87 8.58 4.38
N ALA A 6 6.31 9.83 4.51
CA ALA A 6 6.28 10.79 3.41
C ALA A 6 7.14 10.33 2.21
N ARG A 7 8.34 9.78 2.50
CA ARG A 7 9.23 9.22 1.49
C ARG A 7 8.56 8.07 0.72
N TYR A 8 7.92 7.14 1.42
CA TYR A 8 7.30 5.98 0.75
C TYR A 8 6.02 6.35 -0.01
N ARG A 9 5.24 7.31 0.50
CA ARG A 9 4.14 7.89 -0.29
C ARG A 9 4.65 8.54 -1.58
N ARG A 10 5.83 9.16 -1.55
CA ARG A 10 6.48 9.69 -2.76
C ARG A 10 6.95 8.56 -3.68
N MET A 11 7.58 7.50 -3.16
CA MET A 11 7.99 6.34 -3.96
C MET A 11 6.81 5.67 -4.67
N ALA A 12 5.71 5.43 -3.94
CA ALA A 12 4.48 4.89 -4.53
C ALA A 12 3.95 5.79 -5.65
N ARG A 13 3.90 7.11 -5.44
CA ARG A 13 3.45 8.07 -6.48
C ARG A 13 4.34 8.04 -7.73
N LEU A 14 5.66 7.91 -7.57
CA LEU A 14 6.58 7.80 -8.71
C LEU A 14 6.36 6.52 -9.52
N GLN A 15 5.77 5.49 -8.91
CA GLN A 15 5.39 4.23 -9.55
C GLN A 15 3.93 4.23 -10.03
N GLY A 16 3.22 5.37 -9.98
CA GLY A 16 1.81 5.44 -10.36
C GLY A 16 0.84 4.82 -9.34
N LEU A 17 1.25 4.72 -8.07
CA LEU A 17 0.51 4.05 -7.01
C LEU A 17 0.16 5.01 -5.86
N THR A 18 -0.83 4.62 -5.06
CA THR A 18 -1.23 5.31 -3.83
C THR A 18 -1.16 4.39 -2.63
N LEU A 19 -0.61 4.89 -1.51
CA LEU A 19 -0.69 4.20 -0.22
C LEU A 19 -1.91 4.64 0.59
N ARG A 20 -2.67 3.68 1.12
CA ARG A 20 -3.76 3.92 2.07
C ARG A 20 -3.42 3.22 3.39
N LYS A 21 -3.48 3.97 4.48
CA LYS A 21 -3.42 3.42 5.85
C LYS A 21 -4.85 3.25 6.37
N SER A 22 -5.08 2.20 7.15
CA SER A 22 -6.31 2.04 7.92
C SER A 22 -6.53 3.26 8.82
N LYS A 23 -7.79 3.70 8.91
CA LYS A 23 -8.21 4.78 9.82
C LYS A 23 -8.72 4.24 11.16
N ARG A 24 -8.76 2.92 11.33
CA ARG A 24 -9.27 2.31 12.56
C ARG A 24 -8.36 2.62 13.74
N VAL A 25 -8.99 2.96 14.86
CA VAL A 25 -8.31 3.29 16.12
C VAL A 25 -8.38 2.10 17.10
N ASP A 26 -9.37 1.22 16.93
CA ASP A 26 -9.55 0.02 17.76
C ASP A 26 -8.47 -1.03 17.44
N PRO A 27 -7.59 -1.37 18.41
CA PRO A 27 -6.55 -2.38 18.23
C PRO A 27 -7.09 -3.79 17.94
N ASN A 28 -8.36 -4.07 18.29
CA ASN A 28 -8.97 -5.38 18.06
C ASN A 28 -9.57 -5.51 16.65
N ALA A 29 -9.61 -4.44 15.86
CA ALA A 29 -10.04 -4.51 14.48
C ALA A 29 -9.02 -5.29 13.64
N LEU A 30 -9.49 -6.20 12.79
CA LEU A 30 -8.64 -7.03 11.92
C LEU A 30 -7.70 -6.21 11.03
N ASP A 31 -8.12 -5.00 10.67
CA ASP A 31 -7.41 -4.07 9.80
C ASP A 31 -6.77 -2.91 10.59
N TYR A 32 -6.62 -3.04 11.91
CA TYR A 32 -5.92 -2.05 12.71
C TYR A 32 -4.45 -1.94 12.27
N GLY A 33 -4.00 -0.70 12.03
CA GLY A 33 -2.63 -0.44 11.59
C GLY A 33 -2.29 -0.91 10.17
N ALA A 34 -3.23 -1.54 9.46
CA ALA A 34 -3.00 -2.14 8.15
C ALA A 34 -2.83 -1.11 7.03
N TRP A 35 -2.15 -1.53 5.98
CA TRP A 35 -1.84 -0.74 4.79
C TRP A 35 -2.26 -1.44 3.51
N TRP A 36 -2.54 -0.62 2.50
CA TRP A 36 -2.82 -1.07 1.13
C TRP A 36 -2.05 -0.22 0.14
N VAL A 37 -1.74 -0.87 -0.98
CA VAL A 37 -1.29 -0.20 -2.19
C VAL A 37 -2.44 -0.25 -3.19
N LEU A 38 -2.75 0.91 -3.75
CA LEU A 38 -3.80 1.08 -4.73
C LEU A 38 -3.24 1.67 -6.02
N THR A 39 -4.02 1.55 -7.07
CA THR A 39 -3.87 2.33 -8.31
C THR A 39 -3.86 3.84 -8.02
N ALA A 40 -3.34 4.65 -8.95
CA ALA A 40 -3.25 6.11 -8.79
C ALA A 40 -4.61 6.76 -8.48
N ASP A 41 -5.67 6.30 -9.13
CA ASP A 41 -7.07 6.74 -8.97
C ASP A 41 -7.75 6.17 -7.71
N ARG A 42 -7.07 5.25 -7.00
CA ARG A 42 -7.54 4.56 -5.79
C ARG A 42 -8.74 3.63 -6.01
N SER A 43 -9.01 3.21 -7.24
CA SER A 43 -10.13 2.33 -7.57
C SER A 43 -9.86 0.87 -7.21
N GLN A 44 -8.61 0.41 -7.31
CA GLN A 44 -8.25 -0.99 -7.12
C GLN A 44 -7.13 -1.16 -6.10
N VAL A 45 -7.23 -2.24 -5.30
CA VAL A 45 -6.13 -2.71 -4.45
C VAL A 45 -5.18 -3.56 -5.29
N VAL A 46 -3.93 -3.11 -5.38
CA VAL A 46 -2.83 -3.79 -6.08
C VAL A 46 -2.07 -4.71 -5.11
N TYR A 47 -2.01 -4.33 -3.84
CA TYR A 47 -1.38 -5.12 -2.78
C TYR A 47 -2.05 -4.86 -1.41
N GLY A 48 -2.16 -5.91 -0.60
CA GLY A 48 -2.78 -5.87 0.74
C GLY A 48 -4.11 -6.61 0.86
N GLY A 49 -4.76 -7.00 -0.26
CA GLY A 49 -6.00 -7.80 -0.23
C GLY A 49 -7.11 -7.21 0.67
N THR A 50 -7.92 -8.08 1.27
CA THR A 50 -9.09 -7.68 2.07
C THR A 50 -8.72 -7.09 3.44
N HIS A 51 -7.69 -7.62 4.10
CA HIS A 51 -7.33 -7.24 5.48
C HIS A 51 -6.19 -6.23 5.58
N GLY A 52 -5.53 -5.93 4.46
CA GLY A 52 -4.33 -5.12 4.43
C GLY A 52 -3.11 -5.91 4.90
N VAL A 53 -1.97 -5.22 4.88
CA VAL A 53 -0.66 -5.75 5.27
C VAL A 53 0.03 -4.81 6.24
N THR A 54 1.17 -5.22 6.81
CA THR A 54 1.96 -4.34 7.67
C THR A 54 2.59 -3.21 6.86
N PHE A 55 3.14 -2.21 7.55
CA PHE A 55 3.85 -1.13 6.86
C PHE A 55 5.12 -1.68 6.20
N GLU A 56 5.85 -2.53 6.91
CA GLU A 56 7.08 -3.19 6.48
C GLU A 56 6.87 -4.01 5.20
N ASP A 57 5.79 -4.79 5.13
CA ASP A 57 5.44 -5.55 3.91
C ASP A 57 5.24 -4.65 2.69
N VAL A 58 4.65 -3.46 2.88
CA VAL A 58 4.49 -2.46 1.81
C VAL A 58 5.85 -1.90 1.38
N LEU A 59 6.78 -1.72 2.31
CA LEU A 59 8.12 -1.22 2.00
C LEU A 59 8.88 -2.22 1.14
N ASP A 60 8.87 -3.49 1.56
CA ASP A 60 9.52 -4.58 0.85
C ASP A 60 8.92 -4.74 -0.55
N TRP A 61 7.59 -4.69 -0.63
CA TRP A 61 6.89 -4.75 -1.91
C TRP A 61 7.23 -3.53 -2.81
N LEU A 62 7.36 -2.31 -2.27
CA LEU A 62 7.80 -1.08 -2.98
C LEU A 62 9.25 -1.10 -3.45
N ALA A 63 10.11 -1.84 -2.76
CA ALA A 63 11.53 -1.96 -3.07
C ALA A 63 11.83 -3.10 -4.04
N SER A 64 10.96 -4.11 -4.14
CA SER A 64 11.14 -5.23 -5.06
C SER A 64 11.11 -4.77 -6.53
N PRO A 65 12.01 -5.28 -7.39
CA PRO A 65 11.84 -5.18 -8.84
C PRO A 65 10.52 -5.86 -9.20
N ARG A 66 9.58 -5.11 -9.79
CA ARG A 66 8.30 -5.67 -10.24
C ARG A 66 8.34 -5.86 -11.73
N ASP A 67 7.95 -7.04 -12.19
CA ASP A 67 7.49 -7.20 -13.57
C ASP A 67 6.05 -6.66 -13.61
N GLN A 68 5.86 -5.50 -14.22
CA GLN A 68 4.58 -4.75 -14.26
C GLN A 68 3.46 -5.54 -14.98
N ARG A 69 3.79 -6.67 -15.62
CA ARG A 69 2.92 -7.43 -16.54
C ARG A 69 1.79 -8.23 -15.89
N ASP A 70 1.82 -8.44 -14.58
CA ASP A 70 0.82 -9.29 -13.91
C ASP A 70 -0.47 -8.57 -13.49
N TYR A 71 -0.53 -7.24 -13.60
CA TYR A 71 -1.65 -6.45 -13.05
C TYR A 71 -2.78 -6.11 -14.04
N ASP A 72 -2.59 -6.33 -15.35
CA ASP A 72 -3.57 -5.95 -16.40
C ASP A 72 -4.56 -7.08 -16.77
N SER A 73 -4.63 -8.17 -16.00
CA SER A 73 -5.43 -9.37 -16.36
C SER A 73 -6.77 -9.53 -15.63
N VAL A 74 -7.43 -8.45 -15.18
CA VAL A 74 -8.75 -8.54 -14.52
C VAL A 74 -9.79 -7.67 -15.21
#